data_AF-A0A7R9BBX8-F1
#
_entry.id   AF-A0A7R9BBX8-F1
#
_cell.length_a   1.000
_cell.length_b   1.000
_cell.length_c   1.000
_cell.angle_alpha   90.00
_cell.angle_beta   90.00
_cell.angle_gamma   90.00
#
_symmetry.space_group_name_H-M   'P 1'
#
loop_
_entity.id
_entity.type
_entity.pdbx_description
1 polymer ?
#
loop_
_entity_poly.entity_id
_entity_poly.type
_entity_poly.pdbx_seq_one_letter_code
_entity_poly.pdbx_strand_id
1 'polypeptide(L)' 'MESVRLSHRTVLNRLRWQWRVFPYGPEESICVFKTALTFVDSVSEIWGPLLCGRTILVVPRDVTKDPERLVALLEQHR' A
#
# COMPACT_ATOMS: atom_id res chain seq x y z
N MET A 1 -26.53 -2.23 4.11
CA MET A 1 -25.07 -2.29 3.90
C MET A 1 -24.45 -2.27 5.28
N GLU A 2 -23.83 -3.37 5.72
CA GLU A 2 -23.26 -3.48 7.07
C GLU A 2 -21.77 -3.14 7.03
N SER A 3 -21.31 -2.33 7.99
CA SER A 3 -19.90 -1.97 8.12
C SER A 3 -19.13 -3.05 8.86
N VAL A 4 -17.93 -3.39 8.39
CA VAL A 4 -17.00 -4.25 9.13
C VAL A 4 -16.13 -3.40 10.05
N ARG A 5 -16.09 -3.74 11.34
CA ARG A 5 -15.24 -3.05 12.34
C ARG A 5 -13.95 -3.83 12.57
N LEU A 6 -12.82 -3.15 12.52
CA LEU A 6 -11.50 -3.72 12.80
C LEU A 6 -10.83 -2.96 13.93
N SER A 7 -10.14 -3.68 14.81
CA SER A 7 -9.32 -3.07 15.86
C SER A 7 -7.92 -2.75 15.33
N HIS A 8 -7.24 -1.77 15.94
CA HIS A 8 -5.82 -1.51 15.67
C HIS A 8 -4.96 -2.76 15.85
N ARG A 9 -5.25 -3.59 16.86
CA ARG A 9 -4.55 -4.86 17.12
C ARG A 9 -4.66 -5.82 15.92
N THR A 10 -5.83 -5.91 15.32
CA THR A 10 -6.07 -6.75 14.14
C THR A 10 -5.22 -6.29 12.96
N VAL A 11 -5.21 -4.99 12.68
CA VAL A 11 -4.39 -4.39 11.61
C VAL A 11 -2.91 -4.64 11.86
N LEU A 12 -2.41 -4.34 13.07
CA LEU A 12 -1.00 -4.54 13.42
C LEU A 12 -0.59 -6.01 13.33
N ASN A 13 -1.46 -6.96 13.69
CA ASN A 13 -1.18 -8.38 13.53
C ASN A 13 -0.97 -8.76 12.06
N ARG A 14 -1.84 -8.25 11.17
CA ARG A 14 -1.73 -8.47 9.72
C ARG A 14 -0.48 -7.82 9.12
N LEU A 15 -0.08 -6.65 9.59
CA LEU A 15 1.15 -5.98 9.13
C LEU A 15 2.41 -6.71 9.61
N ARG A 16 2.44 -7.15 10.88
CA ARG A 16 3.56 -7.97 11.41
C ARG A 16 3.75 -9.27 10.63
N TRP A 17 2.66 -9.91 10.21
CA TRP A 17 2.74 -11.05 9.30
C TRP A 17 3.36 -10.65 7.95
N GLN A 18 2.90 -9.55 7.35
CA GLN A 18 3.42 -9.07 6.06
C GLN A 18 4.91 -8.83 6.10
N TRP A 19 5.41 -8.08 7.08
CA TRP A 19 6.84 -7.76 7.18
C TRP A 19 7.72 -8.99 7.41
N ARG A 20 7.18 -10.06 8.01
CA ARG A 20 7.91 -11.32 8.21
C ARG A 20 7.95 -12.17 6.93
N VAL A 21 6.85 -12.20 6.17
CA VAL A 21 6.74 -13.06 4.96
C VAL A 21 7.28 -12.36 3.72
N PHE A 22 7.09 -11.04 3.64
CA PHE A 22 7.50 -10.16 2.56
C PHE A 22 8.26 -8.96 3.15
N PRO A 23 9.49 -9.19 3.65
CA PRO A 23 10.31 -8.09 4.16
C PRO A 23 10.64 -7.12 3.03
N TYR A 24 10.65 -5.83 3.33
CA TYR A 24 11.07 -4.82 2.36
C TYR A 24 12.56 -5.00 2.02
N GLY A 25 12.87 -4.89 0.73
CA GLY A 25 14.23 -4.84 0.23
C GLY A 25 14.98 -3.57 0.69
N PRO A 26 16.31 -3.57 0.60
CA PRO A 26 17.12 -2.39 0.92
C PRO A 26 16.86 -1.23 -0.04
N GLU A 27 16.62 -1.52 -1.31
CA GLU A 27 16.32 -0.53 -2.35
C GLU A 27 14.84 -0.14 -2.42
N GLU A 28 13.96 -0.83 -1.69
CA GLU A 28 12.52 -0.56 -1.68
C GLU A 28 12.21 0.63 -0.76
N SER A 29 12.59 1.83 -1.21
CA SER A 29 12.42 3.10 -0.49
C SER A 29 11.06 3.76 -0.75
N ILE A 30 10.47 3.51 -1.92
CA ILE A 30 9.16 4.02 -2.36
C ILE A 30 8.20 2.86 -2.55
N CYS A 31 7.03 2.93 -1.92
CA CYS A 31 5.93 1.98 -2.05
C CYS A 31 4.71 2.64 -2.69
N VAL A 32 3.77 1.85 -3.20
CA VAL A 32 2.65 2.34 -3.99
C VAL A 32 1.35 2.27 -3.21
N PHE A 33 0.60 3.36 -3.20
CA PHE A 33 -0.79 3.41 -2.76
C PHE A 33 -1.70 3.71 -3.95
N LYS A 34 -2.44 2.69 -4.39
CA LYS A 34 -3.34 2.76 -5.55
C LYS A 34 -4.78 2.35 -5.23
N THR A 35 -4.96 1.58 -4.17
CA THR A 35 -6.25 0.96 -3.88
C THR A 35 -7.18 1.99 -3.24
N ALA A 36 -8.44 2.03 -3.67
CA ALA A 36 -9.40 2.98 -3.11
C ALA A 36 -9.56 2.79 -1.59
N LEU A 37 -9.68 3.89 -0.85
CA LEU A 37 -9.77 3.92 0.62
C LEU A 37 -10.95 3.11 1.19
N THR A 38 -11.96 2.81 0.37
CA THR A 38 -13.12 2.00 0.76
C THR A 38 -12.82 0.49 0.75
N PHE A 39 -11.63 0.08 0.31
CA PHE A 39 -11.20 -1.32 0.30
C PHE A 39 -10.09 -1.57 1.32
N VAL A 40 -10.09 -2.75 1.93
CA VAL A 40 -9.19 -3.10 3.05
C VAL A 40 -7.72 -3.07 2.66
N ASP A 41 -7.38 -3.32 1.40
CA ASP A 41 -5.99 -3.34 0.93
C ASP A 41 -5.31 -1.96 1.05
N SER A 42 -6.09 -0.88 1.04
CA SER A 42 -5.60 0.49 1.29
C SER A 42 -4.89 0.59 2.66
N VAL A 43 -5.33 -0.17 3.66
CA VAL A 43 -4.72 -0.19 5.00
C VAL A 43 -3.29 -0.71 4.93
N SER A 44 -3.05 -1.79 4.19
CA SER A 44 -1.70 -2.35 4.02
C SER A 44 -0.82 -1.51 3.10
N GLU A 45 -1.39 -0.91 2.06
CA GLU A 45 -0.66 -0.03 1.14
C GLU A 45 -0.22 1.29 1.83
N ILE A 46 -0.98 1.76 2.83
CA ILE A 46 -0.63 2.96 3.61
C ILE A 46 0.26 2.62 4.80
N TRP A 47 -0.22 1.78 5.72
CA TRP A 47 0.46 1.61 7.01
C TRP A 47 1.61 0.62 6.97
N GLY A 48 1.60 -0.33 6.02
CA GLY A 48 2.71 -1.26 5.82
C GLY A 48 4.05 -0.54 5.59
N PRO A 49 4.15 0.37 4.61
CA PRO A 49 5.40 1.09 4.34
C PRO A 49 5.70 2.21 5.34
N LEU A 50 4.71 3.02 5.75
CA LEU A 50 4.96 4.17 6.63
C LEU A 50 5.49 3.77 8.00
N LEU A 51 5.00 2.66 8.56
CA LEU A 51 5.48 2.16 9.86
C LEU A 51 6.89 1.52 9.76
N CYS A 52 7.41 1.32 8.55
CA CYS A 52 8.77 0.87 8.27
C CYS A 52 9.69 2.00 7.77
N GLY A 53 9.25 3.26 7.85
CA GLY A 53 10.04 4.42 7.41
C GLY A 53 10.21 4.52 5.89
N ARG A 54 9.28 3.93 5.11
CA ARG A 54 9.26 4.04 3.65
C ARG A 54 8.37 5.20 3.20
N THR A 55 8.59 5.66 1.96
CA THR A 55 7.77 6.68 1.32
C THR A 55 6.64 6.03 0.53
N ILE A 56 5.52 6.74 0.35
CA ILE A 56 4.42 6.28 -0.50
C ILE A 56 4.24 7.21 -1.70
N LEU A 57 4.18 6.61 -2.90
CA LEU A 57 3.63 7.21 -4.10
C LEU A 57 2.11 7.01 -4.11
N VAL A 58 1.36 8.12 -4.01
CA VAL A 58 -0.10 8.11 -4.12
C VAL A 58 -0.48 8.16 -5.60
N VAL A 59 -1.08 7.08 -6.10
CA VAL A 59 -1.46 6.97 -7.51
C VAL A 59 -2.81 7.64 -7.74
N PRO A 60 -2.93 8.57 -8.71
CA PRO A 60 -4.21 9.14 -9.09
C PRO A 60 -5.20 8.07 -9.56
N ARG A 61 -6.48 8.21 -9.19
CA ARG A 61 -7.51 7.20 -9.47
C ARG A 61 -7.74 6.97 -10.97
N ASP A 62 -7.57 7.99 -11.80
CA ASP A 62 -7.65 7.87 -13.26
C ASP A 62 -6.48 7.05 -13.82
N VAL A 63 -5.29 7.18 -13.24
CA VAL A 63 -4.10 6.39 -13.60
C VAL A 63 -4.24 4.93 -13.17
N THR A 64 -4.84 4.64 -12.01
CA THR A 64 -5.04 3.25 -11.55
C THR A 64 -5.85 2.38 -12.52
N LYS A 65 -6.68 3.00 -13.37
CA LYS A 65 -7.54 2.30 -14.34
C LYS A 65 -6.89 2.11 -15.71
N ASP A 66 -5.73 2.73 -15.94
CA ASP A 66 -5.01 2.73 -17.21
C ASP A 66 -3.65 2.05 -16.98
N PRO A 67 -3.51 0.77 -17.36
CA PRO A 67 -2.30 -0.01 -17.10
C PRO A 67 -1.05 0.63 -17.70
N GLU A 68 -1.13 1.18 -18.91
CA GLU A 68 -0.01 1.83 -19.60
C GLU A 68 0.45 3.08 -18.85
N ARG A 69 -0.48 3.94 -18.43
CA ARG A 69 -0.16 5.12 -17.61
C ARG A 69 0.35 4.74 -16.23
N LEU A 70 -0.17 3.66 -15.64
CA LEU A 70 0.31 3.16 -14.35
C LEU A 70 1.76 2.68 -14.46
N VAL A 71 2.09 1.87 -15.47
CA VAL A 71 3.46 1.38 -15.70
C VAL A 71 4.40 2.57 -15.92
N ALA A 72 4.02 3.52 -16.77
CA ALA A 72 4.82 4.73 -17.01
C ALA A 72 5.06 5.55 -15.72
N LEU A 73 4.06 5.68 -14.85
CA LEU A 73 4.21 6.36 -13.56
C LEU A 73 5.17 5.62 -12.62
N LEU A 74 5.10 4.29 -12.59
CA LEU A 74 5.97 3.46 -11.75
C LEU A 74 7.42 3.50 -12.24
N GLU A 75 7.65 3.52 -13.55
CA GLU A 75 9.00 3.64 -14.13
C GLU A 75 9.70 4.96 -13.77
N GLN A 76 8.93 6.04 -13.60
CA GLN A 76 9.46 7.34 -13.16
C GLN A 76 9.91 7.35 -11.68
N HIS A 77 9.50 6.37 -10.88
CA HIS A 77 9.73 6.31 -9.42
C HIS A 77 10.43 5.01 -8.98
N ARG A 78 11.21 4.38 -9.88
CA ARG A 78 12.02 3.19 -9.54
C ARG A 78 13.16 3.51 -8.59
#